data_AF-A0A1I1LD18-F1
#
_entry.id   AF-A0A1I1LD18-F1
#
_cell.length_a   1.000
_cell.length_b   1.000
_cell.length_c   1.000
_cell.angle_alpha   90.00
_cell.angle_beta   90.00
_cell.angle_gamma   90.00
#
_symmetry.space_group_name_H-M   'P 1'
#
loop_
_entity.id
_entity.type
_entity.pdbx_description
1 polymer ?
#
loop_
_entity_poly.entity_id
_entity_poly.type
_entity_poly.pdbx_seq_one_letter_code
_entity_poly.pdbx_strand_id
1 'polypeptide(L)' 'MSNVVNFNRARKARDKAGKKAKADENAVKFGRTKAEKSQDKATRDLATRKLDGHLRDTTGDDQDG' A
#
# COMPACT_ATOMS: atom_id res chain seq x y z
N MET A 1 -22.49 -40.62 -11.31
CA MET A 1 -22.24 -39.21 -10.90
C MET A 1 -20.98 -38.74 -11.61
N SER A 2 -21.09 -37.95 -12.67
CA SER A 2 -19.92 -37.42 -13.37
C SER A 2 -19.36 -36.24 -12.57
N ASN A 3 -18.18 -36.40 -11.99
CA ASN A 3 -17.44 -35.31 -11.35
C ASN A 3 -16.83 -34.43 -12.46
N VAL A 4 -17.63 -33.56 -13.06
CA VAL A 4 -17.15 -32.59 -14.05
C VAL A 4 -16.27 -31.57 -13.32
N VAL A 5 -14.96 -31.83 -13.29
CA VAL A 5 -13.99 -30.90 -12.69
C VAL A 5 -13.90 -29.67 -13.58
N ASN A 6 -14.33 -28.52 -13.04
CA ASN A 6 -14.23 -27.25 -13.75
C ASN A 6 -12.76 -26.82 -13.88
N PHE A 7 -12.17 -27.06 -15.06
CA PHE A 7 -10.80 -26.69 -15.40
C PHE A 7 -10.51 -25.19 -15.24
N ASN A 8 -11.50 -24.32 -15.43
CA ASN A 8 -11.33 -22.88 -15.24
C ASN A 8 -11.09 -22.54 -13.77
N ARG A 9 -11.80 -23.21 -12.85
CA ARG A 9 -11.57 -23.05 -11.40
C ARG A 9 -10.18 -23.58 -11.00
N ALA A 10 -9.76 -24.71 -11.57
CA ALA A 10 -8.42 -25.26 -11.32
C ALA A 10 -7.31 -24.32 -11.81
N ARG A 11 -7.45 -23.75 -13.02
CA ARG A 11 -6.50 -22.75 -13.55
C ARG A 11 -6.43 -21.52 -12.66
N LYS A 12 -7.58 -20.94 -12.30
CA LYS A 12 -7.67 -19.79 -11.40
C LYS A 12 -7.03 -20.06 -10.02
N ALA A 13 -7.20 -21.28 -9.49
CA ALA A 13 -6.58 -21.67 -8.22
C ALA A 13 -5.05 -21.70 -8.33
N ARG A 14 -4.50 -22.28 -9.41
CA ARG A 14 -3.05 -22.27 -9.68
C ARG A 14 -2.51 -20.85 -9.84
N ASP A 15 -3.20 -19.99 -10.57
CA ASP A 15 -2.79 -18.60 -10.78
C ASP A 15 -2.80 -17.82 -9.45
N LYS A 16 -3.80 -18.06 -8.60
CA LYS A 16 -3.88 -17.44 -7.27
C LYS A 16 -2.74 -17.92 -6.37
N ALA A 17 -2.42 -19.21 -6.38
CA ALA A 17 -1.30 -19.76 -5.62
C ALA A 17 0.04 -19.17 -6.08
N GLY A 18 0.28 -19.06 -7.39
CA GLY A 18 1.49 -18.43 -7.92
C GLY A 18 1.62 -16.95 -7.57
N LYS A 19 0.50 -16.20 -7.55
CA LYS A 19 0.48 -14.81 -7.08
C LYS A 19 0.82 -14.69 -5.60
N LYS A 20 0.34 -15.63 -4.77
CA LYS A 20 0.65 -15.66 -3.33
C LYS A 20 2.13 -15.93 -3.08
N ALA A 21 2.71 -16.95 -3.71
CA ALA A 21 4.14 -17.26 -3.59
C ALA A 21 5.03 -16.06 -4.00
N LYS A 22 4.70 -15.38 -5.10
CA LYS A 22 5.40 -14.15 -5.51
C LYS A 22 5.26 -13.01 -4.49
N ALA A 23 4.08 -12.88 -3.85
CA ALA A 23 3.87 -11.89 -2.81
C ALA A 23 4.72 -12.19 -1.57
N ASP A 24 4.78 -13.46 -1.15
CA ASP A 24 5.58 -13.93 -0.03
C ASP A 24 7.09 -13.74 -0.32
N GLU A 25 7.56 -14.10 -1.52
CA GLU A 25 8.94 -13.83 -1.95
C GLU A 25 9.26 -12.33 -1.94
N ASN A 26 8.35 -11.48 -2.41
CA ASN A 26 8.55 -10.04 -2.40
C ASN A 26 8.52 -9.47 -0.96
N ALA A 27 7.72 -10.02 -0.06
CA ALA A 27 7.71 -9.65 1.35
C ALA A 27 9.06 -9.96 2.01
N VAL A 28 9.64 -11.14 1.73
CA VAL A 28 10.97 -11.52 2.22
C VAL A 28 12.08 -10.69 1.58
N LYS A 29 12.04 -10.49 0.26
CA LYS A 29 13.09 -9.78 -0.50
C LYS A 29 13.14 -8.28 -0.22
N PHE A 30 11.97 -7.64 -0.06
CA PHE A 30 11.88 -6.19 0.06
C PHE A 30 11.51 -5.71 1.47
N GLY A 31 11.20 -6.63 2.40
CA GLY A 31 10.89 -6.34 3.81
C GLY A 31 9.61 -5.54 4.05
N ARG A 32 9.01 -4.96 3.00
CA ARG A 32 7.72 -4.29 3.00
C ARG A 32 6.96 -4.60 1.74
N THR A 33 5.67 -4.90 1.88
CA THR A 33 4.78 -5.15 0.74
C THR A 33 4.42 -3.84 0.03
N LYS A 34 3.97 -3.92 -1.23
CA LYS A 34 3.47 -2.73 -1.97
C LYS A 34 2.31 -2.04 -1.23
N ALA A 35 1.46 -2.83 -0.56
CA ALA A 35 0.35 -2.32 0.24
C ALA A 35 0.85 -1.51 1.44
N GLU A 36 1.80 -2.05 2.20
CA GLU A 36 2.45 -1.34 3.31
C GLU A 36 3.12 -0.07 2.82
N LYS A 37 3.91 -0.13 1.74
CA LYS A 37 4.56 1.06 1.16
C LYS A 37 3.54 2.14 0.74
N SER A 38 2.37 1.73 0.26
CA SER A 38 1.31 2.69 -0.12
C SER A 38 0.65 3.34 1.11
N GLN A 39 0.43 2.56 2.18
CA GLN A 39 -0.09 3.09 3.44
C GLN A 39 0.94 4.03 4.08
N ASP A 40 2.21 3.63 4.11
CA ASP A 40 3.32 4.42 4.62
C ASP A 40 3.53 5.73 3.85
N LYS A 41 3.23 5.74 2.56
CA LYS A 41 3.25 6.95 1.74
C LYS A 41 2.06 7.84 2.09
N ALA A 42 0.87 7.29 2.17
CA ALA A 42 -0.33 8.04 2.53
C ALA A 42 -0.25 8.66 3.94
N THR A 43 0.34 7.96 4.91
CA THR A 43 0.55 8.49 6.27
C THR A 43 1.60 9.61 6.28
N ARG A 44 2.69 9.47 5.52
CA ARG A 44 3.67 10.55 5.32
C ARG A 44 3.04 11.77 4.65
N ASP A 45 2.30 11.58 3.57
CA ASP A 45 1.65 12.67 2.82
C ASP A 45 0.59 13.39 3.69
N LEU A 46 -0.09 12.68 4.59
CA LEU A 46 -0.98 13.30 5.58
C LEU A 46 -0.20 14.08 6.63
N ALA A 47 0.91 13.53 7.12
CA ALA A 47 1.76 14.18 8.12
C ALA A 47 2.40 15.47 7.56
N THR A 48 2.89 15.44 6.31
CA THR A 48 3.44 16.63 5.65
C THR A 48 2.37 17.69 5.47
N ARG A 49 1.17 17.34 4.97
CA ARG A 49 0.06 18.30 4.85
C ARG A 49 -0.37 18.91 6.18
N LYS A 50 -0.35 18.13 7.27
CA LYS A 50 -0.63 18.64 8.61
C LYS A 50 0.44 19.65 9.04
N LEU A 51 1.71 19.31 8.89
CA LEU A 51 2.82 20.22 9.21
C LEU A 51 2.79 21.49 8.35
N ASP A 52 2.52 21.37 7.05
CA ASP A 52 2.37 22.50 6.13
C ASP A 52 1.19 23.41 6.49
N GLY A 53 0.09 22.84 6.98
CA GLY A 53 -1.05 23.58 7.50
C GLY A 53 -0.75 24.31 8.82
N HIS A 54 0.15 23.76 9.64
CA HIS A 54 0.63 24.41 10.87
C HIS A 54 1.74 25.42 10.61
N LEU A 55 2.40 25.40 9.44
CA LEU A 55 3.49 26.31 9.09
C LEU A 55 3.03 27.72 8.66
N ARG A 56 1.71 28.01 8.66
CA ARG A 56 1.18 29.29 8.19
C ARG A 56 0.94 30.36 9.26
N ASP A 57 1.06 30.03 10.55
CA ASP A 57 0.84 31.01 11.63
C ASP A 57 2.11 31.43 12.39
N THR A 58 3.29 30.84 12.13
CA THR A 58 4.49 31.13 12.94
C THR A 58 5.56 31.98 12.25
N THR A 59 5.32 32.47 11.03
CA THR A 59 6.29 33.32 10.30
C THR A 59 5.63 34.40 9.43
N GLY A 60 4.51 34.98 9.87
CA GLY A 60 3.77 35.97 9.08
C GLY A 60 3.22 37.20 9.81
N ASP A 61 2.86 37.10 11.10
CA ASP A 61 2.05 38.13 11.76
C ASP A 61 2.80 38.96 12.84
N ASP A 62 4.13 39.10 12.71
CA ASP A 62 4.97 39.95 13.59
C ASP A 62 5.76 41.03 12.81
N GLN A 63 5.19 41.63 11.78
CA GLN A 63 5.72 42.87 11.19
C GLN A 63 4.61 43.93 11.14
N ASP A 64 4.93 45.09 11.70
CA ASP A 64 4.28 46.40 11.58
C ASP A 64 3.17 46.74 12.60
N GLY A 65 3.63 46.99 13.84
CA GLY A 65 3.07 48.04 14.70
C GLY A 65 4.07 49.19 14.82
#